data_AF-A0A0W0WMX0-F1
#
_entry.id   AF-A0A0W0WMX0-F1
#
_cell.length_a   1.000
_cell.length_b   1.000
_cell.length_c   1.000
_cell.angle_alpha   90.00
_cell.angle_beta   90.00
_cell.angle_gamma   90.00
#
_symmetry.space_group_name_H-M   'P 1'
#
loop_
_entity.id
_entity.type
_entity.pdbx_description
1 polymer ?
#
loop_
_entity_poly.entity_id
_entity_poly.type
_entity_poly.pdbx_seq_one_letter_code
_entity_poly.pdbx_strand_id
1 'polypeptide(L)'
;MAGKDLDRANDLMNFFKDPEIKTIIATRGGQSSQRLLPLLDYDLIKRNPKQLIGFSDTTALQLGLFKISGLITYTGYTLTVNLSPLVKKTLMSCLLNNNYQIFRGVTVYPGVSKGSLLGGNLTLLTNLMGTPYFPEFNESILLLEDVGIEPDRA
;
A
#
# COMPACT_ATOMS: atom_id res chain seq x y z
N MET A 1 7.40 16.33 -7.16
CA MET A 1 6.38 15.63 -7.99
C MET A 1 7.02 15.20 -9.30
N ALA A 2 6.59 14.07 -9.88
CA ALA A 2 7.24 13.44 -11.03
C ALA A 2 6.57 13.72 -12.40
N GLY A 3 5.52 14.54 -12.45
CA GLY A 3 4.76 14.82 -13.68
C GLY A 3 3.31 15.24 -13.37
N LYS A 4 2.49 15.43 -14.42
CA LYS A 4 1.05 15.68 -14.27
C LYS A 4 0.35 14.41 -13.77
N ASP A 5 -0.82 14.56 -13.16
CA ASP A 5 -1.57 13.42 -12.62
C ASP A 5 -1.95 12.41 -13.71
N LEU A 6 -2.37 12.90 -14.88
CA LEU A 6 -2.74 12.06 -16.01
C LEU A 6 -1.55 11.29 -16.57
N ASP A 7 -0.37 11.92 -16.66
CA ASP A 7 0.84 11.25 -17.13
C ASP A 7 1.23 10.10 -16.19
N ARG A 8 1.23 10.37 -14.87
CA ARG A 8 1.51 9.36 -13.84
C ARG A 8 0.47 8.23 -13.82
N ALA A 9 -0.80 8.55 -14.02
CA ALA A 9 -1.86 7.56 -14.12
C ALA A 9 -1.68 6.69 -15.37
N ASN A 10 -1.36 7.29 -16.52
CA ASN A 10 -1.09 6.56 -17.76
C ASN A 10 0.11 5.62 -17.63
N ASP A 11 1.19 6.05 -16.98
CA ASP A 11 2.34 5.18 -16.70
C ASP A 11 1.93 3.95 -15.88
N LEU A 12 1.16 4.16 -14.80
CA LEU A 12 0.65 3.06 -13.98
C LEU A 12 -0.27 2.14 -14.78
N MET A 13 -1.17 2.69 -15.60
CA MET A 13 -2.08 1.90 -16.42
C MET A 13 -1.33 1.12 -17.50
N ASN A 14 -0.25 1.67 -18.07
CA ASN A 14 0.61 0.96 -19.02
C ASN A 14 1.27 -0.25 -18.34
N PHE A 15 1.71 -0.12 -17.09
CA PHE A 15 2.20 -1.27 -16.34
C PHE A 15 1.12 -2.33 -16.13
N PHE A 16 -0.14 -1.98 -15.90
CA PHE A 16 -1.22 -2.96 -15.79
C PHE A 16 -1.58 -3.62 -17.13
N LYS A 17 -1.44 -2.92 -18.27
CA LYS A 17 -1.71 -3.45 -19.62
C LYS A 17 -0.68 -4.47 -20.09
N ASP A 18 0.58 -4.27 -19.73
CA ASP A 18 1.70 -5.05 -20.29
C ASP A 18 1.78 -6.47 -19.68
N PRO A 19 1.50 -7.56 -20.41
CA PRO A 19 1.48 -8.91 -19.82
C PRO A 19 2.85 -9.40 -19.29
N GLU A 20 3.97 -8.78 -19.68
CA GLU A 20 5.32 -9.18 -19.24
C GLU A 20 5.60 -8.72 -17.81
N ILE A 21 5.02 -7.59 -17.38
CA ILE A 21 5.20 -7.05 -16.03
C ILE A 21 4.40 -7.87 -15.01
N LYS A 22 5.08 -8.43 -14.00
CA LYS A 22 4.44 -9.22 -12.92
C LYS A 22 4.24 -8.43 -11.62
N THR A 23 5.08 -7.43 -11.40
CA THR A 23 5.12 -6.65 -10.16
C THR A 23 5.42 -5.19 -10.48
N ILE A 24 4.74 -4.29 -9.78
CA ILE A 24 4.96 -2.85 -9.82
C ILE A 24 5.54 -2.44 -8.48
N ILE A 25 6.74 -1.84 -8.48
CA ILE A 25 7.40 -1.36 -7.27
C ILE A 25 7.52 0.15 -7.36
N ALA A 26 6.96 0.86 -6.38
CA ALA A 26 7.10 2.30 -6.30
C ALA A 26 8.57 2.69 -6.09
N THR A 27 9.02 3.67 -6.86
CA THR A 27 10.38 4.18 -6.76
C THR A 27 10.63 4.84 -5.40
N ARG A 28 9.70 5.69 -4.96
CA ARG A 28 9.72 6.42 -3.68
C ARG A 28 8.29 6.82 -3.26
N GLY A 29 8.15 7.28 -2.01
CA GLY A 29 6.97 8.03 -1.56
C GLY A 29 6.92 9.47 -2.09
N GLY A 30 5.97 10.26 -1.59
CA GLY A 30 5.59 11.57 -2.12
C GLY A 30 4.49 12.23 -1.28
N GLN A 31 3.56 12.93 -1.93
CA GLN A 31 2.41 13.58 -1.28
C GLN A 31 1.14 13.57 -2.16
N SER A 32 1.12 12.76 -3.23
CA SER A 32 0.15 12.94 -4.31
C SER A 32 -0.28 11.65 -5.00
N SER A 33 -0.11 10.49 -4.36
CA SER A 33 -0.56 9.21 -4.93
C SER A 33 -2.09 9.11 -4.99
N GLN A 34 -2.81 9.71 -4.04
CA GLN A 34 -4.27 9.76 -3.98
C GLN A 34 -4.90 10.43 -5.19
N ARG A 35 -4.18 11.38 -5.82
CA ARG A 35 -4.64 12.10 -7.02
C ARG A 35 -4.78 11.21 -8.25
N LEU A 36 -4.18 10.02 -8.24
CA LEU A 36 -4.29 9.06 -9.34
C LEU A 36 -5.61 8.29 -9.30
N LEU A 37 -6.17 8.07 -8.11
CA LEU A 37 -7.33 7.21 -7.89
C LEU A 37 -8.53 7.47 -8.84
N PRO A 38 -8.96 8.71 -9.11
CA PRO A 38 -10.06 8.95 -10.04
C PRO A 38 -9.71 8.76 -11.52
N LEU A 39 -8.44 8.56 -11.85
CA LEU A 39 -7.93 8.46 -13.23
C LEU A 39 -7.67 7.01 -13.67
N LEU A 40 -7.85 6.02 -12.77
CA LEU A 40 -7.51 4.63 -13.04
C LEU A 40 -8.70 3.86 -13.63
N ASP A 41 -8.40 2.97 -14.58
CA ASP A 41 -9.35 1.99 -15.09
C ASP A 41 -9.31 0.74 -14.19
N TYR A 42 -10.21 0.70 -13.22
CA TYR A 42 -10.29 -0.39 -12.25
C TYR A 42 -10.75 -1.72 -12.86
N ASP A 43 -11.49 -1.70 -13.97
CA ASP A 43 -11.90 -2.94 -14.65
C ASP A 43 -10.71 -3.57 -15.39
N LEU A 44 -9.85 -2.74 -15.98
CA LEU A 44 -8.57 -3.22 -16.51
C LEU A 44 -7.68 -3.81 -15.40
N ILE A 45 -7.59 -3.14 -14.24
CA ILE A 45 -6.80 -3.62 -13.11
C ILE A 45 -7.34 -4.97 -12.61
N LYS A 46 -8.67 -5.13 -12.50
CA LYS A 46 -9.31 -6.42 -12.13
C LYS A 46 -8.99 -7.54 -13.13
N ARG A 47 -8.95 -7.23 -14.43
CA ARG A 47 -8.62 -8.21 -15.49
C ARG A 47 -7.13 -8.54 -15.56
N ASN A 48 -6.26 -7.66 -15.08
CA ASN A 48 -4.81 -7.80 -15.14
C ASN A 48 -4.19 -7.52 -13.76
N PRO A 49 -4.51 -8.29 -12.71
CA PRO A 49 -4.03 -7.99 -11.37
C PRO A 49 -2.52 -8.17 -11.28
N LYS A 50 -1.84 -7.20 -10.66
CA LYS A 50 -0.38 -7.20 -10.46
C LYS A 50 -0.05 -6.80 -9.05
N GLN A 51 0.95 -7.44 -8.47
CA GLN A 51 1.42 -7.07 -7.15
C GLN A 51 1.95 -5.64 -7.19
N LEU A 52 1.42 -4.77 -6.33
CA LEU A 52 1.93 -3.43 -6.14
C LEU A 52 2.62 -3.33 -4.77
N ILE A 53 3.88 -2.90 -4.79
CA ILE A 53 4.69 -2.70 -3.59
C ILE A 53 4.99 -1.20 -3.43
N GLY A 54 4.78 -0.70 -2.23
CA GLY A 54 5.03 0.69 -1.87
C GLY A 54 5.27 0.87 -0.38
N PHE A 55 5.40 2.12 0.04
CA PHE A 55 5.46 2.56 1.43
C PHE A 55 5.11 4.06 1.51
N SER A 56 4.72 4.58 2.68
CA SER A 56 4.43 6.00 2.91
C SER A 56 3.30 6.53 1.99
N ASP A 57 3.52 7.57 1.18
CA ASP A 57 2.52 8.20 0.29
C ASP A 57 1.72 7.21 -0.56
N THR A 58 2.36 6.12 -1.01
CA THR A 58 1.67 5.09 -1.82
C THR A 58 0.54 4.38 -1.09
N THR A 59 0.44 4.52 0.24
CA THR A 59 -0.67 4.01 1.06
C THR A 59 -2.03 4.41 0.47
N ALA A 60 -2.21 5.67 0.05
CA ALA A 60 -3.50 6.10 -0.47
C ALA A 60 -3.87 5.37 -1.78
N LEU A 61 -2.90 5.22 -2.68
CA LEU A 61 -3.07 4.42 -3.90
C LEU A 61 -3.36 2.94 -3.58
N GLN A 62 -2.62 2.35 -2.64
CA GLN A 62 -2.76 0.95 -2.22
C GLN A 62 -4.16 0.66 -1.65
N LEU A 63 -4.64 1.52 -0.75
CA LEU A 63 -5.95 1.38 -0.13
C LEU A 63 -7.09 1.59 -1.14
N GLY A 64 -6.97 2.58 -2.02
CA GLY A 64 -7.99 2.82 -3.05
C GLY A 64 -8.05 1.70 -4.09
N LEU A 65 -6.91 1.14 -4.50
CA LEU A 65 -6.86 -0.06 -5.34
C LEU A 65 -7.54 -1.24 -4.64
N PHE A 66 -7.20 -1.51 -3.38
CA PHE A 66 -7.84 -2.58 -2.61
C PHE A 66 -9.36 -2.36 -2.51
N LYS A 67 -9.82 -1.16 -2.14
CA LYS A 67 -11.25 -0.85 -1.97
C LYS A 67 -12.05 -1.06 -3.26
N ILE A 68 -11.54 -0.61 -4.41
CA ILE A 68 -12.31 -0.61 -5.66
C ILE A 68 -12.14 -1.91 -6.47
N SER A 69 -10.94 -2.51 -6.46
CA SER A 69 -10.63 -3.69 -7.26
C SER A 69 -10.39 -4.98 -6.48
N GLY A 70 -10.30 -4.93 -5.14
CA GLY A 70 -9.90 -6.08 -4.33
C GLY A 70 -8.43 -6.45 -4.51
N LEU A 71 -7.63 -5.60 -5.17
CA LEU A 71 -6.22 -5.89 -5.43
C LEU A 71 -5.43 -5.89 -4.12
N ILE A 72 -4.82 -7.03 -3.80
CA ILE A 72 -3.90 -7.14 -2.67
C ILE A 72 -2.59 -6.43 -3.02
N THR A 73 -2.17 -5.52 -2.15
CA THR A 73 -0.94 -4.74 -2.27
C THR A 73 -0.06 -4.94 -1.04
N TYR A 74 1.22 -4.60 -1.15
CA TYR A 74 2.21 -4.82 -0.08
C TYR A 74 2.86 -3.51 0.33
N THR A 75 2.78 -3.18 1.62
CA THR A 75 3.42 -1.98 2.19
C THR A 75 4.73 -2.32 2.91
N GLY A 76 5.73 -1.45 2.80
CA GLY A 76 7.00 -1.55 3.52
C GLY A 76 8.28 -1.44 2.68
N TYR A 77 8.18 -1.21 1.36
CA TYR A 77 9.37 -1.02 0.53
C TYR A 77 9.13 -0.06 -0.65
N THR A 78 10.14 0.77 -0.93
CA THR A 78 10.29 1.52 -2.18
C THR A 78 11.75 1.42 -2.63
N LEU A 79 12.04 1.59 -3.92
CA LEU A 79 13.40 1.44 -4.46
C LEU A 79 14.45 2.37 -3.80
N THR A 80 14.03 3.51 -3.25
CA THR A 80 14.92 4.44 -2.53
C THR A 80 15.20 4.07 -1.07
N VAL A 81 14.53 3.05 -0.51
CA VAL A 81 14.77 2.62 0.88
C VAL A 81 15.85 1.54 0.91
N ASN A 82 16.79 1.67 1.85
CA ASN A 82 17.84 0.67 2.04
C ASN A 82 17.24 -0.69 2.40
N LEU A 83 17.63 -1.71 1.64
CA LEU A 83 17.11 -3.06 1.80
C LEU A 83 17.85 -3.79 2.94
N SER A 84 17.33 -3.65 4.17
CA SER A 84 17.83 -4.43 5.30
C SER A 84 17.58 -5.94 5.09
N PRO A 85 18.35 -6.83 5.75
CA PRO A 85 18.15 -8.28 5.62
C PRO A 85 16.71 -8.72 5.93
N LEU A 86 16.06 -8.09 6.92
CA LEU A 86 14.67 -8.38 7.26
C LEU A 86 13.72 -7.95 6.15
N VAL A 87 13.84 -6.71 5.65
CA VAL A 87 12.99 -6.19 4.57
C VAL A 87 13.19 -7.02 3.30
N LYS A 88 14.43 -7.41 2.96
CA LYS A 88 14.69 -8.32 1.84
C LYS A 88 13.93 -9.64 1.99
N LYS A 89 13.99 -10.25 3.18
CA LYS A 89 13.38 -11.56 3.44
C LYS A 89 11.85 -11.49 3.40
N THR A 90 11.24 -10.47 4.00
CA THR A 90 9.78 -10.28 3.97
C THR A 90 9.27 -9.90 2.58
N LEU A 91 9.99 -9.04 1.86
CA LEU A 91 9.67 -8.67 0.48
C LEU A 91 9.69 -9.88 -0.45
N MET A 92 10.77 -10.68 -0.41
CA MET A 92 10.85 -11.91 -1.20
C MET A 92 9.76 -12.91 -0.82
N SER A 93 9.37 -12.97 0.45
CA SER A 93 8.26 -13.82 0.88
C SER A 93 6.92 -13.37 0.27
N CYS A 94 6.66 -12.07 0.20
CA CYS A 94 5.46 -11.52 -0.46
C CYS A 94 5.47 -11.79 -1.97
N LEU A 95 6.61 -11.56 -2.63
CA LEU A 95 6.76 -11.75 -4.09
C LEU A 95 6.59 -13.22 -4.50
N LEU A 96 7.09 -14.14 -3.68
CA LEU A 96 7.09 -15.57 -3.96
C LEU A 96 5.91 -16.32 -3.32
N ASN A 97 4.97 -15.61 -2.67
CA ASN A 97 3.85 -16.18 -1.93
C ASN A 97 4.26 -17.19 -0.85
N ASN A 98 5.37 -16.92 -0.14
CA ASN A 98 5.82 -17.70 1.00
C ASN A 98 5.29 -17.11 2.31
N ASN A 99 5.03 -17.99 3.29
CA ASN A 99 4.67 -17.56 4.64
C ASN A 99 5.90 -17.04 5.39
N TYR A 100 5.74 -15.89 6.04
CA TYR A 100 6.77 -15.31 6.92
C TYR A 100 6.15 -14.85 8.24
N GLN A 101 6.78 -15.21 9.36
CA GLN A 101 6.34 -14.81 10.69
C GLN A 101 7.36 -13.86 11.33
N ILE A 102 6.86 -12.78 11.94
CA ILE A 102 7.66 -11.81 12.67
C ILE A 102 7.36 -11.97 14.15
N PHE A 103 8.40 -12.26 14.94
CA PHE A 103 8.32 -12.40 16.40
C PHE A 103 9.02 -11.22 17.08
N ARG A 104 8.54 -10.00 16.80
CA ARG A 104 9.08 -8.75 17.36
C ARG A 104 7.93 -7.82 17.72
N GLY A 105 8.17 -6.92 18.67
CA GLY A 105 7.21 -5.90 19.10
C GLY A 105 7.04 -5.88 20.62
N VAL A 106 6.22 -4.95 21.09
CA VAL A 106 5.79 -4.84 22.49
C VAL A 106 4.28 -5.07 22.52
N THR A 107 3.83 -5.94 23.41
CA THR A 107 2.40 -6.18 23.62
C THR A 107 1.85 -5.12 24.56
N VAL A 108 0.93 -4.29 24.08
CA VAL A 108 0.23 -3.29 24.91
C VAL A 108 -0.96 -3.93 25.62
N TYR A 109 -1.77 -4.69 24.88
CA TYR A 109 -2.91 -5.46 25.39
C TYR A 109 -2.73 -6.93 25.03
N PRO A 110 -2.75 -7.86 26.02
CA PRO A 110 -2.59 -9.27 25.74
C PRO A 110 -3.83 -9.84 25.04
N GLY A 111 -3.62 -10.79 24.14
CA GLY A 111 -4.69 -11.46 23.43
C GLY A 111 -4.21 -12.08 22.12
N VAL A 112 -5.13 -12.72 21.41
CA VAL A 112 -4.91 -13.26 20.08
C VAL A 112 -6.03 -12.76 19.18
N SER A 113 -5.66 -12.16 18.05
CA SER A 113 -6.57 -11.76 16.99
C SER A 113 -6.12 -12.38 15.67
N LYS A 114 -7.07 -12.56 14.76
CA LYS A 114 -6.84 -13.03 13.40
C LYS A 114 -7.71 -12.22 12.47
N GLY A 115 -7.11 -11.73 11.38
CA GLY A 115 -7.79 -10.94 10.37
C GLY A 115 -6.82 -10.54 9.27
N SER A 116 -7.35 -10.00 8.18
CA SER A 116 -6.54 -9.43 7.11
C SER A 116 -5.82 -8.19 7.61
N LEU A 117 -4.52 -8.06 7.34
CA LEU A 117 -3.79 -6.84 7.69
C LEU A 117 -4.15 -5.73 6.71
N LEU A 118 -4.63 -4.59 7.21
CA LEU A 118 -5.08 -3.47 6.40
C LEU A 118 -4.71 -2.14 7.06
N GLY A 119 -4.26 -1.16 6.27
CA GLY A 119 -3.83 0.15 6.75
C GLY A 119 -2.52 0.58 6.09
N GLY A 120 -1.66 1.26 6.85
CA GLY A 120 -0.42 1.86 6.36
C GLY A 120 -0.16 3.19 7.05
N ASN A 121 0.23 4.20 6.28
CA ASN A 121 0.44 5.54 6.82
C ASN A 121 -0.88 6.18 7.31
N LEU A 122 -0.93 6.61 8.57
CA LEU A 122 -2.11 7.16 9.22
C LEU A 122 -2.60 8.44 8.54
N THR A 123 -1.72 9.40 8.27
CA THR A 123 -2.08 10.64 7.56
C THR A 123 -2.68 10.36 6.18
N LEU A 124 -2.13 9.41 5.43
CA LEU A 124 -2.68 9.06 4.12
C LEU A 124 -4.01 8.28 4.23
N LEU A 125 -4.19 7.48 5.29
CA LEU A 125 -5.46 6.82 5.57
C LEU A 125 -6.55 7.84 5.90
N THR A 126 -6.28 8.82 6.75
CA THR A 126 -7.25 9.86 7.12
C THR A 126 -7.62 10.74 5.93
N ASN A 127 -6.67 11.02 5.03
CA ASN A 127 -6.94 11.73 3.77
C ASN A 127 -7.95 11.03 2.85
N LEU A 128 -8.15 9.72 2.99
CA LEU A 128 -9.14 8.98 2.22
C LEU A 128 -10.53 8.97 2.86
N MET A 129 -10.66 9.33 4.14
CA MET A 129 -11.95 9.30 4.84
C MET A 129 -13.00 10.15 4.12
N GLY A 130 -14.22 9.60 4.00
CA GLY A 130 -15.32 10.25 3.28
C GLY A 130 -15.21 10.16 1.75
N THR A 131 -14.14 9.59 1.20
CA THR A 131 -14.02 9.31 -0.23
C THR A 131 -14.47 7.87 -0.57
N PRO A 132 -14.81 7.56 -1.83
CA PRO A 132 -15.10 6.19 -2.27
C PRO A 132 -13.91 5.22 -2.11
N TYR A 133 -12.71 5.73 -1.88
CA TYR A 133 -11.47 4.96 -1.78
C TYR A 133 -11.12 4.54 -0.35
N PHE A 134 -11.89 4.98 0.65
CA PHE A 134 -11.70 4.54 2.03
C PHE A 134 -12.12 3.06 2.18
N PRO A 135 -11.24 2.19 2.68
CA PRO A 135 -11.55 0.77 2.79
C PRO A 135 -12.46 0.47 3.99
N GLU A 136 -13.14 -0.67 3.94
CA GLU A 136 -13.86 -1.21 5.09
C GLU A 136 -12.92 -2.10 5.90
N PHE A 137 -13.01 -2.00 7.23
CA PHE A 137 -12.09 -2.68 8.18
C PHE A 137 -12.72 -3.90 8.87
N ASN A 138 -13.85 -4.40 8.36
CA ASN A 138 -14.52 -5.57 8.92
C ASN A 138 -13.57 -6.79 8.91
N GLU A 139 -13.44 -7.47 10.05
CA GLU A 139 -12.56 -8.66 10.22
C GLU A 139 -11.09 -8.42 9.87
N SER A 140 -10.62 -7.17 9.98
CA SER A 140 -9.25 -6.78 9.70
C SER A 140 -8.45 -6.47 10.97
N ILE A 141 -7.13 -6.59 10.85
CA ILE A 141 -6.17 -6.07 11.83
C ILE A 141 -5.66 -4.75 11.24
N LEU A 142 -5.93 -3.65 11.94
CA LEU A 142 -5.52 -2.31 11.53
C LEU A 142 -4.01 -2.12 11.76
N LEU A 143 -3.28 -1.80 10.69
CA LEU A 143 -1.87 -1.42 10.72
C LEU A 143 -1.75 0.10 10.57
N LEU A 144 -1.10 0.76 11.52
CA LEU A 144 -0.83 2.21 11.45
C LEU A 144 0.66 2.49 11.65
N GLU A 145 1.20 3.34 10.79
CA GLU A 145 2.48 4.00 10.95
C GLU A 145 2.35 5.48 10.61
N ASP A 146 3.20 6.33 11.16
CA ASP A 146 3.38 7.68 10.64
C ASP A 146 4.78 8.21 10.96
N VAL A 147 5.16 9.34 10.35
CA VAL A 147 6.42 10.03 10.62
C VAL A 147 6.16 11.43 11.16
N GLY A 148 6.86 11.81 12.24
CA GLY A 148 6.87 13.20 12.71
C GLY A 148 5.59 13.70 13.39
N ILE A 149 4.68 12.81 13.80
CA ILE A 149 3.58 13.17 14.70
C ILE A 149 4.15 13.17 16.12
N GLU A 150 4.43 14.34 16.69
CA GLU A 150 4.44 14.45 18.14
C GLU A 150 3.03 14.13 18.63
N PRO A 151 2.85 13.20 19.59
CA PRO A 151 1.53 13.02 20.19
C PRO A 151 1.13 14.36 20.81
N ASP A 152 -0.04 14.88 20.43
CA ASP A 152 -0.62 16.04 21.09
C ASP A 152 -0.57 15.77 22.59
N ARG A 153 0.16 16.62 23.31
CA ARG A 153 0.18 16.60 24.76
C ARG A 153 -1.20 17.07 25.23
N ALA A 154 -2.08 16.09 25.48
CA ALA A 154 -3.30 16.30 26.24
C ALA A 154 -2.96 16.76 27.67
#